data_AF-K1R727-F1
#
_entry.id   AF-K1R727-F1
#
_cell.length_a   1.000
_cell.length_b   1.000
_cell.length_c   1.000
_cell.angle_alpha   90.00
_cell.angle_beta   90.00
_cell.angle_gamma   90.00
#
_symmetry.space_group_name_H-M   'P 1'
#
loop_
_entity.id
_entity.type
_entity.pdbx_description
1 polymer ?
#
loop_
_entity_poly.entity_id
_entity_poly.type
_entity_poly.pdbx_seq_one_letter_code
_entity_poly.pdbx_strand_id
1 'polypeptide(L)' 'HQNMMNNSITTLSFRVYRHIAYRRFVLWIWHRLGRGNRKIIPACVVTKIRSVFPSEQYTGFRYPRPT' A
#
# COMPACT_ATOMS: atom_id res chain seq x y z
N HIS A 1 25.79 18.05 13.22
CA HIS A 1 25.21 18.74 12.05
C HIS A 1 25.46 17.89 10.79
N GLN A 2 24.70 16.80 10.63
CA GLN A 2 24.70 15.89 9.46
C GLN A 2 23.23 15.49 9.16
N ASN A 3 22.33 16.48 9.24
CA ASN A 3 20.94 16.40 8.78
C ASN A 3 20.92 16.98 7.38
N MET A 4 20.68 16.16 6.34
CA MET A 4 20.01 16.55 5.07
C MET A 4 20.21 15.55 3.89
N MET A 5 20.92 14.42 4.03
CA MET A 5 21.11 13.46 2.91
C MET A 5 20.44 12.09 3.10
N ASN A 6 19.71 11.88 4.19
CA ASN A 6 19.14 10.59 4.61
C ASN A 6 17.60 10.50 4.55
N ASN A 7 16.92 11.56 4.12
CA ASN A 7 15.46 11.58 3.98
C ASN A 7 14.97 11.23 2.57
N SER A 8 15.84 11.28 1.55
CA SER A 8 15.45 11.07 0.16
C SER A 8 15.44 9.59 -0.27
N ILE A 9 16.18 8.72 0.44
CA ILE A 9 16.25 7.27 0.15
C ILE A 9 15.17 6.49 0.92
N THR A 10 14.83 6.94 2.14
CA THR A 10 13.78 6.33 2.99
C THR A 10 12.37 6.66 2.51
N THR A 11 12.17 7.85 1.94
CA THR A 11 10.89 8.33 1.39
C THR A 11 10.63 7.89 -0.05
N LEU A 12 11.55 7.12 -0.65
CA LEU A 12 11.50 6.57 -2.00
C LEU A 12 11.23 5.05 -1.94
N SER A 13 10.10 4.51 -1.52
CA SER A 13 8.78 5.13 -1.36
C SER A 13 7.92 4.26 -0.46
N PHE A 14 7.61 4.71 0.77
CA PHE A 14 6.62 4.05 1.64
C PHE A 14 5.28 3.82 0.93
N ARG A 15 4.96 4.63 -0.10
CA ARG A 15 3.82 4.38 -0.99
C ARG A 15 3.98 3.09 -1.79
N VAL A 16 5.14 2.81 -2.40
CA VAL A 16 5.41 1.54 -3.10
C VAL A 16 5.33 0.35 -2.15
N TYR A 17 5.99 0.42 -0.98
CA TYR A 17 5.95 -0.67 0.01
C TYR A 17 4.53 -0.95 0.51
N ARG A 18 3.74 0.09 0.79
CA ARG A 18 2.33 -0.04 1.15
C ARG A 18 1.49 -0.67 0.04
N HIS A 19 1.70 -0.28 -1.22
CA HIS A 19 1.03 -0.93 -2.36
C HIS A 19 1.43 -2.41 -2.49
N ILE A 20 2.69 -2.75 -2.28
CA ILE A 20 3.16 -4.15 -2.26
C ILE A 20 2.51 -4.91 -1.12
N ALA A 21 2.49 -4.35 0.10
CA ALA A 21 1.87 -4.97 1.27
C ALA A 21 0.38 -5.26 1.06
N TYR A 22 -0.37 -4.29 0.51
CA TYR A 22 -1.76 -4.49 0.13
C TYR A 22 -1.93 -5.65 -0.87
N ARG A 23 -1.12 -5.67 -1.93
CA ARG A 23 -1.16 -6.74 -2.94
C ARG A 23 -0.78 -8.09 -2.35
N ARG A 24 0.25 -8.16 -1.49
CA ARG A 24 0.73 -9.40 -0.87
C ARG A 24 -0.34 -10.01 0.02
N PHE A 25 -1.03 -9.20 0.83
CA PHE A 25 -2.14 -9.65 1.65
C PHE A 25 -3.28 -10.21 0.80
N VAL A 26 -3.69 -9.50 -0.26
CA VAL A 26 -4.75 -9.98 -1.16
C VAL A 26 -4.35 -11.28 -1.86
N LEU A 27 -3.11 -11.40 -2.33
CA LEU A 27 -2.60 -12.62 -2.95
C LEU A 27 -2.56 -13.80 -1.96
N TRP A 28 -2.30 -13.56 -0.69
CA TRP A 28 -2.24 -14.60 0.33
C TRP A 28 -3.62 -15.22 0.61
N ILE A 29 -4.67 -14.40 0.67
CA ILE A 29 -6.02 -14.86 0.99
C ILE A 29 -6.79 -15.38 -0.24
N TRP A 30 -6.62 -14.74 -1.40
CA TRP A 30 -7.41 -15.02 -2.62
C TRP A 30 -6.58 -15.60 -3.77
N HIS A 31 -5.31 -15.92 -3.54
CA HIS A 31 -4.39 -16.41 -4.57
C HIS A 31 -4.27 -15.46 -5.78
N ARG A 32 -4.22 -15.97 -7.01
CA ARG A 32 -4.08 -15.15 -8.22
C ARG A 32 -5.42 -14.54 -8.61
N LEU A 33 -5.53 -13.22 -8.50
CA LEU A 33 -6.63 -12.45 -9.07
C LEU A 33 -6.25 -11.95 -10.46
N GLY A 34 -7.12 -12.19 -11.45
CA GLY A 34 -6.98 -11.64 -12.81
C GLY A 34 -6.94 -10.09 -12.82
N ARG A 35 -6.59 -9.50 -13.98
CA ARG A 35 -6.58 -8.04 -14.14
C ARG A 35 -7.96 -7.45 -13.84
N GLY A 36 -7.99 -6.31 -13.16
CA GLY A 36 -9.24 -5.64 -12.78
C GLY A 36 -9.88 -6.16 -11.49
N ASN A 37 -9.58 -7.39 -11.05
CA ASN A 37 -10.18 -7.96 -9.84
C ASN A 37 -9.49 -7.45 -8.57
N ARG A 38 -9.91 -6.29 -8.07
CA ARG A 38 -9.44 -5.71 -6.81
C ARG A 38 -10.34 -6.16 -5.65
N LYS A 39 -9.74 -6.57 -4.52
CA LYS A 39 -10.45 -6.93 -3.28
C LYS A 39 -10.26 -5.86 -2.21
N ILE A 40 -11.28 -5.69 -1.38
CA ILE A 40 -11.25 -4.80 -0.22
C ILE A 40 -10.43 -5.49 0.88
N ILE A 41 -9.50 -4.75 1.47
CA ILE A 41 -8.69 -5.22 2.61
C ILE A 41 -9.39 -4.79 3.90
N PRO A 42 -9.47 -5.66 4.93
CA PRO A 42 -10.03 -5.30 6.24
C PRO A 42 -9.35 -4.08 6.86
N ALA A 43 -10.12 -3.27 7.60
CA ALA A 43 -9.62 -2.03 8.20
C ALA A 43 -8.47 -2.25 9.19
N CYS A 44 -8.49 -3.34 9.95
CA CYS A 44 -7.41 -3.70 10.89
C CYS A 44 -6.07 -3.89 10.17
N VAL A 45 -6.07 -4.57 9.03
CA VAL A 45 -4.88 -4.80 8.20
C VAL A 45 -4.41 -3.50 7.56
N VAL A 46 -5.34 -2.68 7.04
CA VAL A 46 -5.01 -1.36 6.49
C VAL A 46 -4.33 -0.49 7.54
N THR A 47 -4.86 -0.46 8.75
CA THR A 47 -4.32 0.34 9.87
C THR A 47 -2.90 -0.10 10.21
N LYS A 48 -2.66 -1.41 10.34
CA LYS A 48 -1.33 -1.95 10.63
C LYS A 48 -0.32 -1.64 9.52
N ILE A 49 -0.71 -1.73 8.25
CA ILE A 49 0.18 -1.39 7.13
C ILE A 49 0.50 0.12 7.12
N ARG A 50 -0.49 0.97 7.44
CA ARG A 50 -0.30 2.43 7.49
C ARG A 50 0.58 2.88 8.66
N SER A 51 0.56 2.17 9.79
CA SER A 51 1.45 2.46 10.92
C SER A 51 2.92 2.12 10.61
N VAL A 52 3.16 1.09 9.79
CA VAL A 52 4.52 0.69 9.37
C VAL A 52 5.03 1.55 8.21
N PHE A 53 4.16 1.93 7.28
CA PHE A 53 4.49 2.74 6.11
C PHE A 53 3.64 4.02 6.07
N PRO A 54 3.98 5.04 6.89
CA PRO A 54 3.19 6.27 7.02
C PRO A 54 3.16 7.10 5.74
N SER A 55 2.16 7.97 5.63
CA SER A 55 1.90 8.86 4.49
C SER A 55 1.11 10.06 4.99
N GLU A 56 1.42 11.26 4.50
CA GLU A 56 0.62 12.47 4.81
C GLU A 56 -0.80 12.36 4.23
N GLN A 57 -0.93 11.69 3.08
CA GLN A 57 -2.20 11.51 2.39
C GLN A 57 -2.46 10.04 2.07
N TYR A 58 -3.69 9.59 2.34
CA TYR A 58 -4.15 8.25 2.00
C TYR A 58 -5.34 8.33 1.05
N THR A 59 -5.28 7.59 -0.06
CA THR A 59 -6.43 7.41 -0.94
C THR A 59 -7.28 6.23 -0.48
N GLY A 60 -8.60 6.37 -0.54
CA GLY A 60 -9.55 5.26 -0.37
C GLY A 60 -9.45 4.20 -1.48
N PHE A 61 -10.22 3.13 -1.34
CA PHE A 61 -10.32 2.08 -2.35
C PHE A 61 -10.95 2.65 -3.63
N ARG A 62 -10.34 2.37 -4.79
CA ARG A 62 -10.88 2.75 -6.11
C ARG A 62 -11.28 1.51 -6.88
N TYR A 63 -12.55 1.44 -7.24
CA TYR A 63 -13.08 0.39 -8.11
C TYR A 63 -12.35 0.36 -9.45
N PRO A 64 -12.13 -0.83 -10.03
CA PRO A 64 -11.67 -0.92 -11.42
C PRO A 64 -12.66 -0.19 -12.33
N ARG A 65 -12.16 0.49 -13.37
CA ARG A 65 -13.06 1.03 -14.40
C ARG A 65 -13.81 -0.14 -15.05
N PRO A 66 -15.13 -0.04 -15.26
CA PRO A 66 -15.84 -0.99 -16.11
C PRO A 66 -15.19 -0.95 -17.49
N THR A 67 -14.81 -2.12 -18.01
CA THR A 67 -14.37 -2.29 -19.40
C THR A 67 -15.57 -2.49 -20.30
#